data_AF-A0A0R3IGC6-F1
#
_entry.id   AF-A0A0R3IGC6-F1
#
_cell.length_a   1.000
_cell.length_b   1.000
_cell.length_c   1.000
_cell.angle_alpha   90.00
_cell.angle_beta   90.00
_cell.angle_gamma   90.00
#
_symmetry.space_group_name_H-M   'P 1'
#
loop_
_entity.id
_entity.type
_entity.pdbx_description
1 polymer ?
#
loop_
_entity_poly.entity_id
_entity_poly.type
_entity_poly.pdbx_seq_one_letter_code
_entity_poly.pdbx_strand_id
1 'polypeptide(L)'
;MTRTLAEIFADMENVWSEAAFVSAEAVGIAIDDPDDPHVAVAVQDQQIVYIGISDGMLRMPLDQLQDVLNACIFNAFSMWQKQSSGGLDSADDS
;
A
#
# COMPACT_ATOMS: atom_id res chain seq x y z
N MET A 1 0.22 -21.67 -21.82
CA MET A 1 1.49 -21.11 -22.32
C MET A 1 2.34 -20.82 -21.10
N THR A 2 3.52 -21.43 -20.97
CA THR A 2 4.36 -21.32 -19.77
C THR A 2 5.33 -20.15 -19.97
N ARG A 3 5.26 -19.14 -19.10
CA ARG A 3 6.21 -18.01 -19.12
C ARG A 3 7.55 -18.42 -18.52
N THR A 4 8.62 -17.79 -18.96
CA THR A 4 9.97 -17.91 -18.41
C THR A 4 10.15 -16.97 -17.20
N LEU A 5 11.12 -17.28 -16.33
CA LEU A 5 11.44 -16.44 -15.18
C LEU A 5 11.93 -15.04 -15.58
N ALA A 6 12.65 -14.93 -16.71
CA ALA A 6 13.13 -13.65 -17.21
C ALA A 6 11.97 -12.73 -17.65
N GLU A 7 10.95 -13.29 -18.31
CA GLU A 7 9.74 -12.54 -18.67
C GLU A 7 8.99 -12.05 -17.43
N ILE A 8 8.94 -12.86 -16.35
CA ILE A 8 8.30 -12.47 -15.09
C ILE A 8 9.06 -11.31 -14.41
N PHE A 9 10.39 -11.35 -14.37
CA PHE A 9 11.17 -10.26 -13.77
C PHE A 9 11.12 -8.97 -14.58
N ALA A 10 11.08 -9.05 -15.91
CA ALA A 10 10.89 -7.89 -16.76
C ALA A 10 9.53 -7.23 -16.54
N ASP A 11 8.46 -8.02 -16.43
CA ASP A 11 7.12 -7.52 -16.11
C ASP A 11 7.10 -6.84 -14.72
N MET A 12 7.77 -7.42 -13.72
CA MET A 12 7.85 -6.86 -12.37
C MET A 12 8.59 -5.51 -12.32
N GLU A 13 9.73 -5.40 -13.01
CA GLU A 13 10.49 -4.14 -13.09
C GLU A 13 9.70 -3.05 -13.81
N ASN A 14 8.92 -3.41 -14.84
CA ASN A 14 8.03 -2.48 -15.52
C ASN A 14 6.93 -1.96 -14.58
N VAL A 15 6.29 -2.85 -13.80
CA VAL A 15 5.29 -2.44 -12.80
C VAL A 15 5.91 -1.52 -11.75
N TRP A 16 7.11 -1.85 -11.26
CA TRP A 16 7.81 -1.01 -10.29
C TRP A 16 8.21 0.36 -10.87
N SER A 17 8.66 0.39 -12.13
CA SER A 17 9.06 1.62 -12.84
C SER A 17 7.86 2.50 -13.22
N GLU A 18 6.73 1.91 -13.58
CA GLU A 18 5.47 2.63 -13.83
C GLU A 18 4.86 3.15 -12.52
N ALA A 19 4.98 2.37 -11.44
CA ALA A 19 4.58 2.77 -10.09
C ALA A 19 5.62 3.64 -9.37
N ALA A 20 6.78 3.93 -10.00
CA ALA A 20 7.89 4.63 -9.38
C ALA A 20 7.56 6.10 -9.08
N PHE A 21 6.85 6.31 -7.97
CA PHE A 21 6.96 7.41 -7.02
C PHE A 21 7.19 8.81 -7.61
N VAL A 22 6.42 9.19 -8.63
CA VAL A 22 6.42 10.57 -9.12
C VAL A 22 5.37 11.38 -8.35
N SER A 23 5.85 12.21 -7.42
CA SER A 23 5.14 13.36 -6.87
C SER A 23 3.75 13.14 -6.22
N ALA A 24 3.59 12.11 -5.38
CA ALA A 24 2.34 12.01 -4.64
C ALA A 24 2.18 13.13 -3.62
N GLU A 25 1.03 13.79 -3.69
CA GLU A 25 0.60 14.86 -2.79
C GLU A 25 0.31 14.34 -1.37
N ALA A 26 -0.01 13.04 -1.23
CA ALA A 26 -0.28 12.38 0.04
C ALA A 26 0.01 10.87 -0.03
N VAL A 27 0.43 10.30 1.10
CA VAL A 27 0.66 8.85 1.27
C VAL A 27 -0.06 8.36 2.51
N GLY A 28 -0.85 7.30 2.37
CA GLY A 28 -1.47 6.59 3.49
C GLY A 28 -0.70 5.33 3.83
N ILE A 29 -0.23 5.19 5.07
CA ILE A 29 0.48 3.99 5.53
C ILE A 29 -0.24 3.44 6.75
N ALA A 30 -0.65 2.18 6.68
CA ALA A 30 -1.16 1.45 7.83
C ALA A 30 -0.27 0.24 8.10
N ILE A 31 0.10 0.09 9.36
CA ILE A 31 0.82 -1.06 9.90
C ILE A 31 0.03 -1.57 11.10
N ASP A 32 -0.02 -2.89 11.28
CA ASP A 32 -0.76 -3.51 12.37
C ASP A 32 -0.06 -3.33 13.73
N ASP A 33 1.26 -3.49 13.75
CA ASP A 33 2.13 -3.21 14.89
C ASP A 33 3.30 -2.32 14.42
N PRO A 34 3.49 -1.11 15.00
CA PRO A 34 4.58 -0.21 14.63
C PRO A 34 5.97 -0.65 15.11
N ASP A 35 6.04 -1.48 16.15
CA ASP A 35 7.30 -1.96 16.71
C ASP A 35 7.75 -3.28 16.06
N ASP A 36 6.80 -4.09 15.60
CA ASP A 36 7.06 -5.35 14.87
C ASP A 36 5.99 -5.59 13.77
N PRO A 37 6.09 -4.91 12.61
CA PRO A 37 5.02 -4.92 11.61
C PRO A 37 4.88 -6.29 10.93
N HIS A 38 3.71 -6.89 11.05
CA HIS A 38 3.37 -8.16 10.40
C HIS A 38 2.57 -7.96 9.12
N VAL A 39 1.77 -6.89 9.04
CA VAL A 39 1.09 -6.42 7.84
C VAL A 39 1.32 -4.93 7.66
N ALA A 40 1.74 -4.54 6.47
CA ALA A 40 1.95 -3.15 6.10
C ALA A 40 1.29 -2.86 4.75
N VAL A 41 0.54 -1.77 4.65
CA VAL A 41 -0.09 -1.33 3.39
C VAL A 41 0.25 0.14 3.17
N ALA A 42 0.73 0.46 1.96
CA ALA A 42 0.91 1.84 1.52
C ALA A 42 -0.02 2.14 0.34
N VAL A 43 -0.69 3.29 0.44
CA VAL A 43 -1.58 3.85 -0.57
C VAL A 43 -1.03 5.19 -1.04
N GLN A 44 -0.99 5.36 -2.35
CA GLN A 44 -0.56 6.56 -3.04
C GLN A 44 -1.50 6.81 -4.21
N ASP A 45 -1.91 8.06 -4.45
CA ASP A 45 -2.74 8.44 -5.61
C ASP A 45 -3.98 7.55 -5.81
N GLN A 46 -4.70 7.25 -4.72
CA GLN A 46 -5.88 6.35 -4.69
C GLN A 46 -5.59 4.88 -5.05
N GLN A 47 -4.32 4.47 -5.10
CA GLN A 47 -3.90 3.12 -5.44
C GLN A 47 -3.07 2.50 -4.31
N ILE A 48 -3.24 1.20 -4.10
CA ILE A 48 -2.34 0.44 -3.22
C ILE A 48 -1.04 0.24 -4.00
N VAL A 49 0.06 0.77 -3.48
CA VAL A 49 1.39 0.67 -4.10
C VAL A 49 2.29 -0.35 -3.42
N TYR A 50 1.97 -0.74 -2.19
CA TYR A 50 2.72 -1.74 -1.44
C TYR A 50 1.82 -2.50 -0.47
N ILE A 51 2.03 -3.82 -0.42
CA ILE A 51 1.51 -4.70 0.64
C ILE A 51 2.68 -5.57 1.10
N GLY A 52 3.05 -5.44 2.37
CA GLY A 52 3.97 -6.34 3.06
C GLY A 52 3.18 -7.27 3.97
N ILE A 53 3.48 -8.56 3.92
CA ILE A 53 2.90 -9.58 4.81
C ILE A 53 4.07 -10.45 5.30
N SER A 54 4.22 -10.58 6.62
CA SER A 54 5.26 -11.42 7.19
C SER A 54 4.95 -12.91 7.00
N ASP A 55 6.00 -13.74 6.94
CA ASP A 55 5.86 -15.19 6.78
C ASP A 55 5.00 -15.85 7.86
N GLY A 56 4.98 -15.28 9.08
CA GLY A 56 4.14 -15.74 10.18
C GLY A 56 2.65 -15.63 9.85
N MET A 57 2.25 -14.51 9.25
CA MET A 57 0.86 -14.25 8.86
C MET A 57 0.37 -15.20 7.77
N LEU A 58 1.25 -15.66 6.88
CA LEU A 58 0.91 -16.63 5.83
C LEU A 58 0.53 -18.02 6.37
N ARG A 59 0.78 -18.28 7.66
CA ARG A 59 0.39 -19.53 8.33
C ARG A 59 -0.97 -19.44 9.03
N MET A 60 -1.55 -18.24 9.10
CA MET A 60 -2.87 -18.04 9.71
C MET A 60 -4.00 -18.58 8.82
N PRO A 61 -5.17 -18.86 9.41
CA PRO A 61 -6.40 -19.07 8.64
C PRO A 61 -6.64 -17.89 7.67
N LEU A 62 -7.02 -18.22 6.43
CA LEU A 62 -7.14 -17.25 5.34
C LEU A 62 -8.16 -16.14 5.65
N ASP A 63 -9.26 -16.47 6.31
CA ASP A 63 -10.28 -15.53 6.77
C ASP A 63 -9.71 -14.48 7.72
N GLN A 64 -8.89 -14.91 8.68
CA GLN A 64 -8.26 -14.01 9.64
C GLN A 64 -7.20 -13.11 8.98
N LEU A 65 -6.40 -13.68 8.06
CA LEU A 65 -5.45 -12.89 7.27
C LEU A 65 -6.17 -11.82 6.43
N GLN A 66 -7.30 -12.19 5.82
CA GLN A 66 -8.13 -11.25 5.07
C GLN A 66 -8.65 -10.12 5.95
N ASP A 67 -9.12 -10.41 7.16
CA ASP A 67 -9.62 -9.39 8.08
C ASP A 67 -8.52 -8.37 8.45
N VAL A 68 -7.32 -8.83 8.80
CA VAL A 68 -6.19 -7.94 9.13
C VAL A 68 -5.77 -7.11 7.92
N LEU A 69 -5.66 -7.74 6.75
CA LEU A 69 -5.29 -7.05 5.51
C LEU A 69 -6.33 -5.99 5.14
N ASN A 70 -7.62 -6.31 5.22
CA ASN A 70 -8.70 -5.38 4.93
C ASN A 70 -8.70 -4.19 5.90
N ALA A 71 -8.43 -4.43 7.19
CA ALA A 71 -8.29 -3.37 8.18
C ALA A 71 -7.11 -2.44 7.84
N CYS A 72 -5.95 -2.99 7.46
CA CYS A 72 -4.80 -2.19 7.05
C CYS A 72 -5.09 -1.40 5.76
N ILE A 73 -5.72 -2.01 4.76
CA ILE A 73 -6.13 -1.32 3.52
C ILE A 73 -7.05 -0.14 3.85
N PHE A 74 -8.10 -0.37 4.65
CA PHE A 74 -9.04 0.67 5.03
C PHE A 74 -8.34 1.84 5.75
N ASN A 75 -7.45 1.53 6.69
CA ASN A 75 -6.71 2.53 7.45
C ASN A 75 -5.75 3.33 6.55
N ALA A 76 -5.06 2.67 5.62
CA ALA A 76 -4.16 3.33 4.67
C ALA A 76 -4.93 4.31 3.78
N PHE A 77 -6.07 3.90 3.20
CA PHE A 77 -6.92 4.80 2.43
C PHE A 77 -7.48 5.96 3.27
N SER A 78 -7.89 5.70 4.51
CA SER A 78 -8.38 6.75 5.41
C SER A 78 -7.31 7.79 5.76
N MET A 79 -6.06 7.35 5.94
CA MET A 79 -4.93 8.25 6.18
C MET A 79 -4.55 9.04 4.94
N TRP A 80 -4.51 8.40 3.77
CA TRP A 80 -4.30 9.06 2.49
C TRP A 80 -5.37 10.15 2.28
N GLN A 81 -6.65 9.81 2.45
CA GLN A 81 -7.75 10.76 2.25
C GLN A 81 -7.66 11.97 3.18
N LYS A 82 -7.35 11.77 4.47
CA LYS A 82 -7.17 12.87 5.43
C LYS A 82 -6.06 13.83 5.03
N GLN A 83 -4.95 13.30 4.53
CA GLN A 83 -3.81 14.10 4.08
C GLN A 83 -4.14 14.85 2.78
N SER A 84 -4.80 14.18 1.84
CA SER A 84 -5.26 14.79 0.58
C SER A 84 -6.32 15.88 0.81
N SER A 85 -7.23 15.73 1.76
CA SER A 85 -8.25 16.73 2.06
C SER A 85 -7.71 17.91 2.89
N GLY A 86 -6.70 17.68 3.73
CA GLY A 86 -6.11 18.72 4.58
C GLY A 86 -5.24 19.74 3.81
N GLY A 87 -4.75 19.38 2.62
CA GLY A 87 -4.01 20.28 1.73
C GLY A 87 -4.90 21.30 1.00
N LEU A 88 -6.20 21.04 0.86
CA LEU A 88 -7.15 21.92 0.18
C LEU A 88 -7.56 23.14 1.02
N ASP A 89 -7.54 23.05 2.35
CA ASP A 89 -7.96 24.15 3.24
C ASP A 89 -6.85 25.22 3.47
N SER A 90 -5.63 25.01 3.00
CA SER A 90 -4.50 25.95 3.19
C SER A 90 -4.23 26.87 2.00
N ALA A 91 -5.02 26.77 0.93
CA ALA A 91 -4.82 27.53 -0.31
C ALA A 91 -5.73 28.77 -0.48
N ASP A 92 -6.66 29.03 0.45
CA ASP A 92 -7.69 30.07 0.29
C ASP A 92 -7.50 31.30 1.21
N ASP A 93 -6.32 31.47 1.80
CA ASP A 93 -6.01 32.55 2.76
C ASP A 93 -4.79 33.40 2.31
N SER A 94 -4.80 33.90 1.07
CA SER A 94 -3.80 34.86 0.56
C SER A 94 -4.39 35.92 -0.37
#